data_AF-A0A939MP81-F1
#
_entry.id   AF-A0A939MP81-F1
#
_cell.length_a   1.000
_cell.length_b   1.000
_cell.length_c   1.000
_cell.angle_alpha   90.00
_cell.angle_beta   90.00
_cell.angle_gamma   90.00
#
_symmetry.space_group_name_H-M   'P 1'
#
loop_
_entity.id
_entity.type
_entity.pdbx_description
1 polymer ?
#
loop_
_entity_poly.entity_id
_entity_poly.type
_entity_poly.pdbx_seq_one_letter_code
_entity_poly.pdbx_strand_id
1 'polypeptide(L)'
;MDVTHAGIGRALAALATAVLLAGCASSAASDPQPSPESPAGPVSADAYLCMGAQIPRSAIENPVRIADLDETGRDAIAGATDDAGSPLELEDPEEWIVATRSDTLIILIRTLDETRDDEEEFDTRAEDDHETIELSTELWEGWAVAASNGGCVLTVQLDGLGVPYVWLDPDFPPDPESRELRLMVLDSQCGGDIDMPERIEVVQLDEGESEVGLLLGTQPLPEGGYECPGFSPTPYTLELDEPLGDRVVVDLSRVERRELV
;
A
#
# COMPACT_ATOMS: atom_id res chain seq x y z
N MET A 1 42.38 35.92 43.23
CA MET A 1 42.63 34.48 43.04
C MET A 1 42.28 34.19 41.58
N ASP A 2 42.99 34.60 40.53
CA ASP A 2 44.43 34.73 40.26
C ASP A 2 45.24 33.51 40.68
N VAL A 3 45.48 32.59 39.73
CA VAL A 3 46.84 32.16 39.33
C VAL A 3 46.80 31.70 37.86
N THR A 4 47.53 32.45 37.03
CA THR A 4 47.96 32.20 35.66
C THR A 4 49.08 31.15 35.60
N HIS A 5 49.16 30.36 34.52
CA HIS A 5 50.37 29.59 34.17
C HIS A 5 50.89 29.99 32.79
N ALA A 6 52.02 30.69 32.81
CA ALA A 6 53.05 30.72 31.77
C ALA A 6 53.70 29.32 31.68
N GLY A 7 54.35 28.84 30.62
CA GLY A 7 54.87 29.43 29.40
C GLY A 7 56.17 28.69 29.02
N ILE A 8 56.44 28.64 27.71
CA ILE A 8 57.77 28.54 27.05
C ILE A 8 58.45 27.16 26.96
N GLY A 9 58.75 26.79 25.71
CA GLY A 9 59.77 25.80 25.37
C GLY A 9 59.95 25.62 23.85
N ARG A 10 60.58 26.60 23.17
CA ARG A 10 61.09 26.43 21.80
C ARG A 10 62.46 25.76 21.83
N ALA A 11 62.67 24.74 21.00
CA ALA A 11 64.00 24.39 20.51
C ALA A 11 63.91 23.94 19.05
N LEU A 12 64.59 24.70 18.18
CA LEU A 12 64.91 24.38 16.79
C LEU A 12 66.17 23.51 16.76
N ALA A 13 66.18 22.46 15.95
CA ALA A 13 67.38 21.94 15.33
C ALA A 13 67.02 21.27 13.99
N ALA A 14 67.51 21.87 12.91
CA ALA A 14 67.44 21.34 11.55
C ALA A 14 68.54 20.29 11.33
N LEU A 15 68.31 19.31 10.45
CA LEU A 15 69.32 18.89 9.48
C LEU A 15 68.69 18.04 8.35
N ALA A 16 69.09 18.38 7.13
CA ALA A 16 68.65 17.83 5.85
C ALA A 16 69.15 16.40 5.60
N THR A 17 68.52 15.66 4.66
CA THR A 17 69.16 15.03 3.47
C THR A 17 68.11 14.32 2.59
N ALA A 18 67.85 14.92 1.42
CA ALA A 18 67.85 14.37 0.06
C ALA A 18 67.40 12.91 -0.29
N VAL A 19 66.44 12.87 -1.25
CA VAL A 19 66.30 11.99 -2.44
C VAL A 19 65.90 10.51 -2.26
N LEU A 20 64.75 10.13 -2.84
CA LEU A 20 64.65 9.13 -3.93
C LEU A 20 63.22 9.05 -4.51
N LEU A 21 63.17 8.89 -5.83
CA LEU A 21 61.98 8.72 -6.68
C LEU A 21 61.29 7.37 -6.46
N ALA A 22 59.96 7.35 -6.47
CA ALA A 22 59.13 6.31 -7.09
C ALA A 22 57.65 6.74 -7.03
N GLY A 23 56.99 6.78 -8.18
CA GLY A 23 55.56 7.07 -8.28
C GLY A 23 54.70 5.91 -7.79
N CYS A 24 53.54 6.24 -7.25
CA CYS A 24 52.28 5.50 -7.44
C CYS A 24 51.18 6.56 -7.50
N ALA A 25 50.41 6.55 -8.58
CA ALA A 25 49.14 7.27 -8.62
C ALA A 25 48.22 6.63 -7.58
N SER A 26 47.89 7.37 -6.53
CA SER A 26 46.77 7.00 -5.66
C SER A 26 45.49 7.36 -6.41
N SER A 27 44.91 6.36 -7.08
CA SER A 27 43.47 6.35 -7.30
C SER A 27 42.83 6.45 -5.91
N ALA A 28 42.20 7.58 -5.62
CA ALA A 28 41.23 7.64 -4.55
C ALA A 28 40.12 6.67 -4.94
N ALA A 29 40.14 5.48 -4.35
CA ALA A 29 38.96 4.65 -4.29
C ALA A 29 37.94 5.45 -3.49
N SER A 30 36.95 6.00 -4.18
CA SER A 30 35.70 6.38 -3.54
C SER A 30 35.18 5.12 -2.86
N ASP A 31 35.14 5.13 -1.53
CA ASP A 31 34.37 4.14 -0.80
C ASP A 31 32.96 4.11 -1.42
N PRO A 32 32.38 2.93 -1.70
CA PRO A 32 30.99 2.85 -2.08
C PRO A 32 30.20 3.41 -0.89
N GLN A 33 29.62 4.60 -1.07
CA GLN A 33 28.60 5.09 -0.17
C GLN A 33 27.48 4.05 -0.22
N PRO A 34 27.09 3.42 0.89
CA PRO A 34 25.95 2.52 0.89
C PRO A 34 24.75 3.32 0.37
N SER A 35 24.11 2.81 -0.68
CA SER A 35 22.78 3.28 -1.07
C SER A 35 21.90 3.29 0.18
N PRO A 36 21.01 4.28 0.34
CA PRO A 36 20.01 4.21 1.39
C PRO A 36 19.25 2.88 1.19
N GLU A 37 19.42 1.94 2.11
CA GLU A 37 18.52 0.79 2.22
C GLU A 37 17.14 1.40 2.46
N SER A 38 16.24 1.27 1.47
CA SER A 38 14.82 1.55 1.67
C SER A 38 14.39 0.78 2.92
N PRO A 39 13.88 1.44 3.97
CA PRO A 39 13.31 0.75 5.10
C PRO A 39 11.97 0.16 4.64
N ALA A 40 12.02 -0.98 3.96
CA ALA A 40 10.84 -1.79 3.73
C ALA A 40 10.39 -2.35 5.08
N GLY A 41 9.45 -1.66 5.73
CA GLY A 41 8.57 -2.36 6.67
C GLY A 41 7.98 -3.58 5.94
N PRO A 42 7.88 -4.76 6.59
CA PRO A 42 7.37 -5.93 5.89
C PRO A 42 5.92 -5.66 5.46
N VAL A 43 5.70 -5.60 4.15
CA VAL A 43 4.37 -5.75 3.56
C VAL A 43 3.81 -7.06 4.13
N SER A 44 2.66 -7.00 4.83
CA SER A 44 1.94 -8.21 5.21
C SER A 44 1.26 -8.76 3.96
N ALA A 45 2.07 -9.37 3.10
CA ALA A 45 1.66 -9.79 1.76
C ALA A 45 0.60 -10.89 1.78
N ASP A 46 0.20 -11.44 2.93
CA ASP A 46 -0.63 -12.64 3.00
C ASP A 46 -2.13 -12.38 2.79
N ALA A 47 -2.58 -11.12 2.77
CA ALA A 47 -3.99 -10.78 2.59
C ALA A 47 -4.23 -9.46 1.85
N TYR A 48 -5.44 -9.36 1.31
CA TYR A 48 -6.06 -8.14 0.79
C TYR A 48 -7.17 -7.68 1.74
N LEU A 49 -7.57 -6.42 1.59
CA LEU A 49 -8.72 -5.81 2.23
C LEU A 49 -9.76 -5.46 1.19
N CYS A 50 -11.01 -5.83 1.48
CA CYS A 50 -12.20 -5.39 0.77
C CYS A 50 -13.14 -4.77 1.82
N MET A 51 -13.21 -3.43 1.88
CA MET A 51 -14.06 -2.72 2.86
C MET A 51 -13.89 -3.20 4.31
N GLY A 52 -12.66 -3.57 4.69
CA GLY A 52 -12.30 -4.09 6.02
C GLY A 52 -12.37 -5.62 6.17
N ALA A 53 -13.01 -6.33 5.24
CA ALA A 53 -12.94 -7.79 5.18
C ALA A 53 -11.54 -8.23 4.75
N GLN A 54 -10.91 -9.12 5.53
CA GLN A 54 -9.62 -9.70 5.20
C GLN A 54 -9.81 -10.88 4.23
N ILE A 55 -9.21 -10.76 3.05
CA ILE A 55 -9.28 -11.74 1.97
C ILE A 55 -7.89 -12.34 1.81
N PRO A 56 -7.68 -13.61 2.19
CA PRO A 56 -6.37 -14.24 2.05
C PRO A 56 -5.88 -14.22 0.60
N ARG A 57 -4.61 -13.87 0.37
CA ARG A 57 -4.03 -13.86 -0.99
C ARG A 57 -4.20 -15.21 -1.68
N SER A 58 -4.03 -16.29 -0.92
CA SER A 58 -4.19 -17.66 -1.43
C SER A 58 -5.59 -17.94 -1.98
N ALA A 59 -6.64 -17.27 -1.49
CA ALA A 59 -7.99 -17.44 -2.00
C ALA A 59 -8.15 -16.86 -3.41
N ILE A 60 -7.46 -15.76 -3.70
CA ILE A 60 -7.43 -15.16 -5.04
C ILE A 60 -6.56 -16.00 -5.99
N GLU A 61 -5.40 -16.44 -5.53
CA GLU A 61 -4.46 -17.22 -6.35
C GLU A 61 -4.92 -18.67 -6.60
N ASN A 62 -5.65 -19.26 -5.65
CA ASN A 62 -6.11 -20.65 -5.69
C ASN A 62 -7.59 -20.73 -5.28
N PRO A 63 -8.52 -20.24 -6.13
CA PRO A 63 -9.91 -20.09 -5.76
C PRO A 63 -10.61 -21.43 -5.52
N VAL A 64 -11.37 -21.49 -4.42
CA VAL A 64 -12.31 -22.58 -4.13
C VAL A 64 -13.72 -22.11 -4.46
N ARG A 65 -14.36 -22.72 -5.47
CA ARG A 65 -15.73 -22.39 -5.83
C ARG A 65 -16.73 -23.00 -4.86
N ILE A 66 -17.92 -22.40 -4.74
CA ILE A 66 -19.02 -22.95 -3.94
C ILE A 66 -19.35 -24.39 -4.34
N ALA A 67 -19.32 -24.70 -5.64
CA ALA A 67 -19.59 -26.03 -6.17
C ALA A 67 -18.60 -27.11 -5.65
N ASP A 68 -17.37 -26.71 -5.34
CA ASP A 68 -16.29 -27.60 -4.93
C ASP A 68 -16.24 -27.84 -3.40
N LEU A 69 -17.13 -27.20 -2.63
CA LEU A 69 -17.21 -27.39 -1.18
C LEU A 69 -17.65 -28.80 -0.79
N ASP A 70 -17.40 -29.17 0.46
CA ASP A 70 -18.06 -30.34 1.06
C ASP A 70 -19.56 -30.08 1.34
N GLU A 71 -20.27 -31.11 1.78
CA GLU A 71 -21.70 -31.01 2.13
C GLU A 71 -21.96 -29.95 3.20
N THR A 72 -21.14 -29.90 4.24
CA THR A 72 -21.27 -28.92 5.33
C THR A 72 -21.14 -27.48 4.83
N GLY A 73 -20.21 -27.19 3.93
CA GLY A 73 -20.02 -25.84 3.37
C GLY A 73 -21.18 -25.43 2.47
N ARG A 74 -21.70 -26.36 1.66
CA ARG A 74 -22.88 -26.11 0.83
C ARG A 74 -24.13 -25.90 1.67
N ASP A 75 -24.34 -26.71 2.70
CA ASP A 75 -25.48 -26.58 3.61
C ASP A 75 -25.44 -25.27 4.40
N ALA A 76 -24.24 -24.81 4.78
CA ALA A 76 -24.06 -23.52 5.44
C ALA A 76 -24.53 -22.35 4.56
N ILE A 77 -24.11 -22.31 3.29
CA ILE A 77 -24.50 -21.26 2.34
C ILE A 77 -25.99 -21.38 2.00
N ALA A 78 -26.48 -22.59 1.69
CA ALA A 78 -27.88 -22.82 1.34
C ALA A 78 -28.85 -22.57 2.50
N GLY A 79 -28.39 -22.73 3.73
CA GLY A 79 -29.15 -22.46 4.95
C GLY A 79 -29.01 -21.02 5.46
N ALA A 80 -28.16 -20.19 4.85
CA ALA A 80 -27.96 -18.82 5.28
C ALA A 80 -29.18 -17.96 4.99
N THR A 81 -29.52 -17.05 5.92
CA THR A 81 -30.59 -16.06 5.75
C THR A 81 -30.12 -14.63 5.93
N ASP A 82 -30.84 -13.66 5.37
CA ASP A 82 -30.69 -12.24 5.68
C ASP A 82 -31.29 -11.87 7.06
N ASP A 83 -31.26 -10.59 7.41
CA ASP A 83 -31.80 -10.05 8.66
C ASP A 83 -33.35 -10.12 8.75
N ALA A 84 -34.02 -10.29 7.62
CA ALA A 84 -35.45 -10.55 7.53
C ALA A 84 -35.80 -12.05 7.61
N GLY A 85 -34.79 -12.93 7.65
CA GLY A 85 -34.96 -14.39 7.65
C GLY A 85 -35.26 -14.97 6.25
N SER A 86 -35.07 -14.20 5.19
CA SER A 86 -35.16 -14.68 3.81
C SER A 86 -33.91 -15.48 3.46
N PRO A 87 -34.00 -16.58 2.69
CA PRO A 87 -32.82 -17.29 2.21
C PRO A 87 -31.88 -16.37 1.44
N LEU A 88 -30.57 -16.58 1.59
CA LEU A 88 -29.57 -15.94 0.75
C LEU A 88 -29.74 -16.37 -0.70
N GLU A 89 -29.94 -15.40 -1.59
CA GLU A 89 -29.93 -15.60 -3.03
C GLU A 89 -28.62 -15.03 -3.60
N LEU A 90 -27.81 -15.90 -4.19
CA LEU A 90 -26.59 -15.49 -4.90
C LEU A 90 -26.92 -15.33 -6.38
N GLU A 91 -26.66 -14.15 -6.92
CA GLU A 91 -26.58 -13.93 -8.36
C GLU A 91 -25.31 -14.61 -8.90
N ASP A 92 -25.46 -15.31 -10.04
CA ASP A 92 -24.38 -16.04 -10.72
C ASP A 92 -23.47 -16.84 -9.76
N PRO A 93 -24.01 -17.84 -9.04
CA PRO A 93 -23.32 -18.55 -7.95
C PRO A 93 -22.00 -19.23 -8.37
N GLU A 94 -21.78 -19.45 -9.66
CA GLU A 94 -20.53 -19.95 -10.25
C GLU A 94 -19.36 -18.96 -10.21
N GLU A 95 -19.63 -17.66 -10.07
CA GLU A 95 -18.64 -16.59 -9.98
C GLU A 95 -18.10 -16.40 -8.57
N TRP A 96 -18.86 -16.87 -7.58
CA TRP A 96 -18.49 -16.76 -6.17
C TRP A 96 -17.45 -17.81 -5.76
N ILE A 97 -16.42 -17.32 -5.09
CA ILE A 97 -15.38 -18.13 -4.45
C ILE A 97 -15.44 -17.97 -2.93
N VAL A 98 -14.92 -18.96 -2.20
CA VAL A 98 -14.80 -18.91 -0.76
C VAL A 98 -13.45 -18.32 -0.39
N ALA A 99 -13.47 -17.07 0.10
CA ALA A 99 -12.28 -16.37 0.58
C ALA A 99 -11.79 -16.92 1.92
N THR A 100 -12.71 -17.06 2.87
CA THR A 100 -12.44 -17.52 4.24
C THR A 100 -13.52 -18.51 4.64
N ARG A 101 -13.14 -19.56 5.38
CA ARG A 101 -14.08 -20.51 5.96
C ARG A 101 -13.59 -21.01 7.31
N SER A 102 -14.48 -20.99 8.29
CA SER A 102 -14.35 -21.63 9.59
C SER A 102 -15.69 -22.28 9.98
N ASP A 103 -15.80 -22.76 11.22
CA ASP A 103 -17.05 -23.29 11.77
C ASP A 103 -18.12 -22.22 12.02
N THR A 104 -17.72 -20.94 12.07
CA THR A 104 -18.61 -19.81 12.43
C THR A 104 -18.58 -18.65 11.43
N LEU A 105 -17.70 -18.67 10.44
CA LEU A 105 -17.50 -17.61 9.46
C LEU A 105 -17.30 -18.19 8.06
N ILE A 106 -18.00 -17.66 7.07
CA ILE A 106 -17.71 -17.86 5.64
C ILE A 106 -17.67 -16.48 5.01
N ILE A 107 -16.59 -16.15 4.30
CA ILE A 107 -16.53 -14.96 3.44
C ILE A 107 -16.58 -15.45 2.01
N LEU A 108 -17.60 -15.03 1.28
CA LEU A 108 -17.72 -15.19 -0.16
C LEU A 108 -17.22 -13.92 -0.83
N ILE A 109 -16.54 -14.07 -1.96
CA ILE A 109 -16.11 -12.96 -2.80
C ILE A 109 -16.30 -13.32 -4.27
N ARG A 110 -16.61 -12.34 -5.10
CA ARG A 110 -16.54 -12.44 -6.56
C ARG A 110 -15.95 -11.18 -7.17
N THR A 111 -15.48 -11.28 -8.40
CA THR A 111 -15.09 -10.14 -9.23
C THR A 111 -16.34 -9.57 -9.91
N LEU A 112 -16.38 -8.26 -10.13
CA LEU A 112 -17.46 -7.58 -10.86
C LEU A 112 -17.09 -7.40 -12.33
N ASP A 113 -18.00 -7.79 -13.24
CA ASP A 113 -17.80 -7.70 -14.70
C ASP A 113 -17.91 -6.27 -15.25
N GLU A 114 -18.76 -5.45 -14.63
CA GLU A 114 -18.88 -4.03 -14.91
C GLU A 114 -18.45 -3.30 -13.64
N THR A 115 -17.45 -2.42 -13.78
CA THR A 115 -17.15 -1.45 -12.75
C THR A 115 -18.42 -0.63 -12.52
N ARG A 116 -18.90 -0.57 -11.28
CA ARG A 116 -20.07 0.24 -10.98
C ARG A 116 -19.69 1.70 -11.13
N ASP A 117 -19.96 2.25 -12.31
CA ASP A 117 -19.98 3.69 -12.56
C ASP A 117 -21.17 4.26 -11.77
N ASP A 118 -20.98 4.48 -10.47
CA ASP A 118 -21.85 5.38 -9.72
C ASP A 118 -21.55 6.80 -10.27
N GLU A 119 -22.23 7.17 -11.36
CA GLU A 119 -22.09 8.41 -12.17
C GLU A 119 -22.25 9.73 -11.39
N GLU A 120 -22.32 9.73 -10.05
CA GLU A 120 -22.52 10.92 -9.23
C GLU A 120 -21.29 11.22 -8.34
N GLU A 121 -20.45 12.11 -8.86
CA GLU A 121 -19.70 13.12 -8.08
C GLU A 121 -18.65 12.55 -7.11
N PHE A 122 -17.63 11.87 -7.64
CA PHE A 122 -16.19 11.97 -7.32
C PHE A 122 -15.48 10.84 -8.11
N ASP A 123 -15.30 11.09 -9.42
CA ASP A 123 -14.61 10.25 -10.40
C ASP A 123 -13.10 10.17 -10.11
N THR A 124 -12.77 9.52 -8.99
CA THR A 124 -11.42 9.15 -8.51
C THR A 124 -11.48 7.94 -7.57
N ARG A 125 -12.67 7.50 -7.14
CA ARG A 125 -12.80 6.25 -6.40
C ARG A 125 -12.46 5.14 -7.35
N ALA A 126 -11.41 4.42 -6.98
CA ALA A 126 -11.08 3.12 -7.51
C ALA A 126 -12.38 2.36 -7.86
N GLU A 127 -12.57 2.10 -9.15
CA GLU A 127 -13.70 1.34 -9.63
C GLU A 127 -13.83 0.05 -8.82
N ASP A 128 -14.98 -0.14 -8.16
CA ASP A 128 -15.24 -1.34 -7.39
C ASP A 128 -15.07 -2.56 -8.31
N ASP A 129 -14.15 -3.45 -7.95
CA ASP A 129 -13.76 -4.60 -8.75
C ASP A 129 -14.20 -5.92 -8.11
N HIS A 130 -14.63 -5.90 -6.84
CA HIS A 130 -15.09 -7.08 -6.12
C HIS A 130 -16.35 -6.81 -5.27
N GLU A 131 -17.08 -7.88 -5.00
CA GLU A 131 -18.21 -7.92 -4.08
C GLU A 131 -17.95 -8.97 -2.99
N THR A 132 -18.34 -8.69 -1.75
CA THR A 132 -18.20 -9.67 -0.65
C THR A 132 -19.49 -9.89 0.12
N ILE A 133 -19.70 -11.13 0.54
CA ILE A 133 -20.76 -11.51 1.50
C ILE A 133 -20.11 -12.25 2.66
N GLU A 134 -20.32 -11.74 3.87
CA GLU A 134 -19.90 -12.39 5.11
C GLU A 134 -21.09 -13.14 5.71
N LEU A 135 -20.92 -14.44 5.92
CA LEU A 135 -21.86 -15.28 6.64
C LEU A 135 -21.29 -15.61 8.02
N SER A 136 -22.10 -15.46 9.06
CA SER A 136 -21.70 -15.77 10.43
C SER A 136 -22.80 -16.51 11.17
N THR A 137 -22.39 -17.39 12.09
CA THR A 137 -23.29 -18.00 13.09
C THR A 137 -23.29 -17.27 14.43
N GLU A 138 -22.52 -16.19 14.57
CA GLU A 138 -22.33 -15.51 15.85
C GLU A 138 -23.35 -14.40 16.09
N LEU A 139 -23.97 -13.89 15.02
CA LEU A 139 -24.95 -12.80 15.10
C LEU A 139 -26.37 -13.31 15.35
N TRP A 140 -26.78 -14.42 14.73
CA TRP A 140 -28.13 -14.98 14.80
C TRP A 140 -28.11 -16.50 14.97
N GLU A 141 -29.29 -17.12 15.16
CA GLU A 141 -29.42 -18.57 15.24
C GLU A 141 -29.27 -19.20 13.85
N GLY A 142 -28.18 -19.96 13.66
CA GLY A 142 -27.86 -20.56 12.36
C GLY A 142 -26.93 -19.68 11.53
N TRP A 143 -26.67 -20.08 10.29
CA TRP A 143 -25.89 -19.27 9.35
C TRP A 143 -26.71 -18.09 8.89
N ALA A 144 -26.09 -16.92 8.83
CA ALA A 144 -26.75 -15.75 8.30
C ALA A 144 -25.81 -14.69 7.75
N VAL A 145 -26.33 -13.82 6.89
CA VAL A 145 -25.59 -12.71 6.29
C VAL A 145 -25.27 -11.68 7.36
N ALA A 146 -24.02 -11.66 7.79
CA ALA A 146 -23.49 -10.73 8.77
C ALA A 146 -23.19 -9.35 8.16
N ALA A 147 -22.66 -9.36 6.94
CA ALA A 147 -22.37 -8.18 6.16
C ALA A 147 -22.45 -8.53 4.67
N SER A 148 -22.81 -7.54 3.85
CA SER A 148 -22.67 -7.59 2.40
C SER A 148 -22.18 -6.24 1.93
N ASN A 149 -21.17 -6.24 1.07
CA ASN A 149 -20.64 -5.05 0.42
C ASN A 149 -20.83 -5.24 -1.08
N GLY A 150 -21.72 -4.44 -1.67
CA GLY A 150 -22.05 -4.47 -3.10
C GLY A 150 -20.95 -3.95 -4.04
N GLY A 151 -19.78 -3.64 -3.50
CA GLY A 151 -18.63 -3.10 -4.22
C GLY A 151 -17.47 -2.80 -3.27
N CYS A 152 -16.27 -3.17 -3.67
CA CYS A 152 -15.01 -2.77 -3.04
C CYS A 152 -13.86 -2.91 -4.04
N VAL A 153 -12.73 -2.30 -3.68
CA VAL A 153 -11.45 -2.54 -4.35
C VAL A 153 -10.58 -3.43 -3.49
N LEU A 154 -10.09 -4.54 -4.05
CA LEU A 154 -9.16 -5.42 -3.34
C LEU A 154 -7.79 -4.77 -3.22
N THR A 155 -7.51 -4.23 -2.04
CA THR A 155 -6.25 -3.54 -1.72
C THR A 155 -5.34 -4.39 -0.85
N VAL A 156 -4.02 -4.27 -0.97
CA VAL A 156 -3.06 -5.00 -0.15
C VAL A 156 -3.20 -4.60 1.32
N GLN A 157 -3.07 -5.55 2.25
CA GLN A 157 -3.01 -5.22 3.66
C GLN A 157 -1.57 -4.86 4.06
N LEU A 158 -1.40 -3.68 4.66
CA LEU A 158 -0.12 -3.24 5.20
C LEU A 158 -0.10 -3.38 6.73
N ASP A 159 1.03 -3.82 7.29
CA ASP A 159 1.15 -3.97 8.75
C ASP A 159 1.26 -2.58 9.41
N GLY A 160 0.22 -2.21 10.15
CA GLY A 160 0.18 -0.95 10.88
C GLY A 160 0.08 0.32 10.03
N LEU A 161 -0.08 0.21 8.70
CA LEU A 161 -0.25 1.34 7.78
C LEU A 161 -1.62 1.26 7.09
N GLY A 162 -2.20 2.43 6.79
CA GLY A 162 -3.30 2.55 5.84
C GLY A 162 -2.80 2.52 4.40
N VAL A 163 -3.66 2.11 3.47
CA VAL A 163 -3.41 2.25 2.03
C VAL A 163 -4.11 3.53 1.57
N PRO A 164 -3.39 4.54 1.05
CA PRO A 164 -3.99 5.73 0.48
C PRO A 164 -4.42 5.49 -0.97
N TYR A 165 -5.31 6.34 -1.46
CA TYR A 165 -5.53 6.51 -2.89
C TYR A 165 -4.41 7.36 -3.48
N VAL A 166 -3.90 6.96 -4.64
CA VAL A 166 -2.76 7.62 -5.31
C VAL A 166 -3.09 7.80 -6.80
N TRP A 167 -2.74 8.97 -7.34
CA TRP A 167 -2.81 9.26 -8.78
C TRP A 167 -1.75 10.31 -9.15
N LEU A 168 -1.54 10.53 -10.46
CA LEU A 168 -0.57 11.53 -10.92
C LEU A 168 -1.09 12.94 -10.66
N ASP A 169 -0.22 13.89 -10.37
CA ASP A 169 -0.61 15.28 -10.24
C ASP A 169 -1.02 15.85 -11.62
N PRO A 170 -2.31 16.18 -11.85
CA PRO A 170 -2.78 16.62 -13.15
C PRO A 170 -2.22 17.99 -13.56
N ASP A 171 -1.78 18.81 -12.60
CA ASP A 171 -1.14 20.10 -12.88
C ASP A 171 0.34 19.94 -13.26
N PHE A 172 0.93 18.76 -13.02
CA PHE A 172 2.32 18.44 -13.32
C PHE A 172 2.46 17.04 -13.95
N PRO A 173 2.07 16.89 -15.24
CA PRO A 173 2.24 15.63 -15.95
C PRO A 173 3.68 15.10 -15.88
N PRO A 174 3.89 13.77 -15.85
CA PRO A 174 5.23 13.19 -15.77
C PRO A 174 6.12 13.64 -16.92
N ASP A 175 7.37 13.98 -16.60
CA ASP A 175 8.41 14.33 -17.56
C ASP A 175 9.37 13.15 -17.75
N PRO A 176 9.48 12.56 -18.97
CA PRO A 176 10.40 11.47 -19.27
C PRO A 176 11.86 11.76 -18.94
N GLU A 177 12.29 13.02 -18.97
CA GLU A 177 13.67 13.41 -18.65
C GLU A 177 13.87 13.67 -17.15
N SER A 178 12.80 13.69 -16.36
CA SER A 178 12.81 13.96 -14.92
C SER A 178 12.93 12.69 -14.10
N ARG A 179 13.55 12.82 -12.94
CA ARG A 179 13.57 11.82 -11.86
C ARG A 179 12.47 12.07 -10.81
N GLU A 180 11.76 13.18 -10.92
CA GLU A 180 10.68 13.53 -10.00
C GLU A 180 9.33 13.07 -10.56
N LEU A 181 8.61 12.26 -9.79
CA LEU A 181 7.19 11.96 -10.00
C LEU A 181 6.35 12.76 -9.02
N ARG A 182 5.37 13.51 -9.54
CA ARG A 182 4.43 14.27 -8.72
C ARG A 182 3.11 13.54 -8.64
N LEU A 183 2.69 13.30 -7.41
CA LEU A 183 1.54 12.47 -7.07
C LEU A 183 0.58 13.28 -6.21
N MET A 184 -0.70 12.93 -6.30
CA MET A 184 -1.70 13.30 -5.33
C MET A 184 -2.03 12.08 -4.48
N VAL A 185 -1.95 12.25 -3.17
CA VAL A 185 -2.18 11.18 -2.20
C VAL A 185 -3.36 11.55 -1.32
N LEU A 186 -4.36 10.69 -1.27
CA LEU A 186 -5.53 10.86 -0.42
C LEU A 186 -5.61 9.74 0.61
N ASP A 187 -5.54 10.12 1.88
CA ASP A 187 -5.70 9.18 3.00
C ASP A 187 -7.10 8.58 3.01
N SER A 188 -7.19 7.28 3.31
CA SER A 188 -8.47 6.62 3.59
C SER A 188 -9.01 7.00 4.97
N GLN A 189 -8.15 7.50 5.87
CA GLN A 189 -8.54 7.98 7.19
C GLN A 189 -8.88 9.47 7.20
N CYS A 190 -9.93 9.84 7.93
CA CYS A 190 -10.26 11.24 8.18
C CYS A 190 -9.28 11.87 9.18
N GLY A 191 -8.33 12.68 8.69
CA GLY A 191 -7.29 13.32 9.50
C GLY A 191 -7.52 14.78 9.90
N GLY A 192 -8.60 15.43 9.42
CA GLY A 192 -8.79 16.88 9.59
C GLY A 192 -7.68 17.70 8.94
N ASP A 193 -7.10 18.66 9.67
CA ASP A 193 -5.98 19.51 9.24
C ASP A 193 -4.59 18.89 9.50
N ILE A 194 -4.51 17.61 9.86
CA ILE A 194 -3.22 16.95 10.08
C ILE A 194 -2.47 16.84 8.75
N ASP A 195 -1.23 17.34 8.75
CA ASP A 195 -0.37 17.34 7.58
C ASP A 195 -0.06 15.90 7.15
N MET A 196 -0.50 15.57 5.95
CA MET A 196 -0.38 14.24 5.34
C MET A 196 1.04 13.88 4.85
N PRO A 197 1.88 14.80 4.32
CA PRO A 197 3.18 14.45 3.75
C PRO A 197 4.12 13.71 4.71
N GLU A 198 4.09 14.07 6.00
CA GLU A 198 4.94 13.45 7.02
C GLU A 198 4.47 12.04 7.43
N ARG A 199 3.25 11.65 7.04
CA ARG A 199 2.65 10.33 7.32
C ARG A 199 2.76 9.37 6.14
N ILE A 200 3.16 9.85 4.95
CA ILE A 200 3.30 9.02 3.75
C ILE A 200 4.62 8.25 3.82
N GLU A 201 4.54 6.95 3.61
CA GLU A 201 5.68 6.03 3.56
C GLU A 201 5.72 5.35 2.19
N VAL A 202 6.89 5.32 1.56
CA VAL A 202 7.12 4.49 0.36
C VAL A 202 7.39 3.07 0.83
N VAL A 203 6.38 2.21 0.69
CA VAL A 203 6.43 0.83 1.16
C VAL A 203 7.15 -0.06 0.13
N GLN A 204 6.85 0.16 -1.15
CA GLN A 204 7.51 -0.53 -2.26
C GLN A 204 7.67 0.41 -3.45
N LEU A 205 8.85 0.37 -4.05
CA LEU A 205 9.18 1.05 -5.29
C LEU A 205 9.96 0.10 -6.19
N ASP A 206 9.34 -0.31 -7.28
CA ASP A 206 9.91 -1.23 -8.26
C ASP A 206 10.24 -0.45 -9.55
N GLU A 207 11.51 -0.11 -9.76
CA GLU A 207 11.97 0.55 -10.99
C GLU A 207 12.42 -0.48 -12.03
N GLY A 208 11.49 -0.89 -12.89
CA GLY A 208 11.74 -1.80 -14.01
C GLY A 208 12.11 -1.08 -15.30
N GLU A 209 12.36 -1.86 -16.36
CA GLU A 209 12.69 -1.32 -17.69
C GLU A 209 11.47 -0.69 -18.40
N SER A 210 10.26 -1.16 -18.10
CA SER A 210 9.01 -0.73 -18.77
C SER A 210 8.00 -0.08 -17.85
N GLU A 211 8.13 -0.26 -16.53
CA GLU A 211 7.19 0.26 -15.54
C GLU A 211 7.91 0.68 -14.26
N VAL A 212 7.32 1.64 -13.56
CA VAL A 212 7.64 2.02 -12.18
C VAL A 212 6.45 1.62 -11.31
N GLY A 213 6.59 0.56 -10.53
CA GLY A 213 5.57 0.11 -9.59
C GLY A 213 5.69 0.84 -8.25
N LEU A 214 4.57 1.36 -7.74
CA LEU A 214 4.52 2.13 -6.51
C LEU A 214 3.50 1.56 -5.51
N LEU A 215 3.92 1.38 -4.27
CA LEU A 215 3.05 1.16 -3.11
C LEU A 215 3.37 2.18 -2.03
N LEU A 216 2.39 3.02 -1.72
CA LEU A 216 2.45 3.95 -0.59
C LEU A 216 1.65 3.41 0.59
N GLY A 217 2.07 3.77 1.80
CA GLY A 217 1.33 3.58 3.03
C GLY A 217 1.15 4.90 3.77
N THR A 218 0.14 5.00 4.62
CA THR A 218 -0.07 6.12 5.53
C THR A 218 0.02 5.65 6.98
N GLN A 219 0.84 6.32 7.79
CA GLN A 219 0.88 6.06 9.23
C GLN A 219 -0.48 6.40 9.85
N PRO A 220 -0.96 5.64 10.84
CA PRO A 220 -2.26 5.90 11.47
C PRO A 220 -2.27 7.27 12.13
N LEU A 221 -3.47 7.86 12.22
CA LEU A 221 -3.63 9.08 13.01
C LEU A 221 -3.26 8.82 14.48
N PRO A 222 -2.63 9.80 15.15
CA PRO A 222 -2.49 9.75 16.60
C PRO A 222 -3.82 9.54 17.30
N GLU A 223 -3.80 9.19 18.58
CA GLU A 223 -5.05 9.13 19.36
C GLU A 223 -5.67 10.53 19.48
N GLY A 224 -6.93 10.69 19.07
CA GLY A 224 -7.60 11.98 19.09
C GLY A 224 -8.99 11.96 18.46
N GLY A 225 -9.74 13.05 18.66
CA GLY A 225 -10.96 13.32 17.91
C GLY A 225 -10.63 14.20 16.72
N TYR A 226 -11.03 13.77 15.52
CA TYR A 226 -10.77 14.47 14.26
C TYR A 226 -12.08 14.96 13.66
N GLU A 227 -12.07 16.19 13.13
CA GLU A 227 -13.17 16.70 12.31
C GLU A 227 -12.88 16.33 10.86
N CYS A 228 -13.92 15.94 10.11
CA CYS A 228 -13.83 15.54 8.70
C CYS A 228 -14.45 16.61 7.80
N PRO A 229 -13.81 17.78 7.62
CA PRO A 229 -14.37 18.83 6.78
C PRO A 229 -14.38 18.44 5.29
N GLY A 230 -13.68 17.38 4.91
CA GLY A 230 -13.64 16.81 3.56
C GLY A 230 -12.37 16.00 3.34
N PHE A 231 -12.22 15.52 2.11
CA PHE A 231 -11.05 14.77 1.64
C PHE A 231 -10.27 15.67 0.66
N SER A 232 -9.26 16.39 1.16
CA SER A 232 -8.35 17.14 0.28
C SER A 232 -7.12 16.29 -0.02
N PRO A 233 -6.87 15.92 -1.29
CA PRO A 233 -5.66 15.21 -1.67
C PRO A 233 -4.42 16.05 -1.37
N THR A 234 -3.32 15.39 -1.00
CA THR A 234 -2.06 16.01 -0.60
C THR A 234 -1.00 15.79 -1.70
N PRO A 235 -0.35 16.85 -2.19
CA PRO A 235 0.76 16.70 -3.11
C PRO A 235 1.94 15.96 -2.46
N TYR A 236 2.52 15.01 -3.20
CA TYR A 236 3.69 14.25 -2.80
C TYR A 236 4.66 14.15 -3.98
N THR A 237 5.96 14.30 -3.71
CA THR A 237 7.01 14.15 -4.73
C THR A 237 7.84 12.92 -4.41
N LEU A 238 7.85 11.98 -5.35
CA LEU A 238 8.66 10.78 -5.31
C LEU A 238 9.88 10.98 -6.21
N GLU A 239 11.06 10.67 -5.67
CA GLU A 239 12.33 10.70 -6.41
C GLU A 239 12.66 9.30 -6.91
N LEU A 240 12.94 9.17 -8.20
CA LEU A 240 13.40 7.95 -8.87
C LEU A 240 14.93 7.88 -8.93
N ASP A 241 15.46 6.68 -9.03
CA ASP A 241 16.90 6.44 -9.26
C ASP A 241 17.34 6.84 -10.67
N GLU A 242 16.47 6.64 -11.67
CA GLU A 242 16.69 7.02 -13.08
C GLU A 242 15.53 7.86 -13.63
N PRO A 243 15.77 8.70 -14.65
CA PRO A 243 14.69 9.45 -15.31
C PRO A 243 13.56 8.54 -15.79
N LEU A 244 12.29 8.96 -15.65
CA LEU A 244 11.12 8.13 -15.94
C LEU A 244 11.18 7.48 -17.33
N GLY A 245 11.63 8.21 -18.35
CA GLY A 245 11.65 7.74 -19.73
C GLY A 245 10.25 7.42 -20.24
N ASP A 246 10.12 6.30 -20.95
CA ASP A 246 8.84 5.82 -21.49
C ASP A 246 8.12 4.84 -20.53
N ARG A 247 8.57 4.73 -19.28
CA ARG A 247 7.99 3.81 -18.29
C ARG A 247 6.63 4.32 -17.83
N VAL A 248 5.65 3.43 -17.74
CA VAL A 248 4.36 3.73 -17.10
C VAL A 248 4.50 3.66 -15.59
N VAL A 249 3.68 4.42 -14.85
CA VAL A 249 3.64 4.34 -13.38
C VAL A 249 2.43 3.50 -12.98
N VAL A 250 2.64 2.51 -12.12
CA VAL A 250 1.61 1.50 -11.79
C VAL A 250 1.37 1.46 -10.28
N ASP A 251 0.09 1.44 -9.90
CA ASP A 251 -0.36 1.21 -8.53
C ASP A 251 -0.20 -0.27 -8.15
N LEU A 252 0.66 -0.54 -7.16
CA LEU A 252 0.87 -1.88 -6.59
C LEU A 252 -0.05 -2.16 -5.39
N SER A 253 -0.89 -1.20 -5.00
CA SER A 253 -1.78 -1.36 -3.85
C SER A 253 -2.96 -2.29 -4.13
N ARG A 254 -3.21 -2.66 -5.39
CA ARG A 254 -4.36 -3.47 -5.80
C ARG A 254 -3.96 -4.86 -6.27
N VAL A 255 -4.90 -5.80 -6.23
CA VAL A 255 -4.70 -7.12 -6.87
C VAL A 255 -4.51 -6.98 -8.37
N GLU A 256 -5.37 -6.20 -9.03
CA GLU A 256 -5.23 -5.83 -10.43
C GLU A 256 -4.41 -4.54 -10.53
N ARG A 257 -3.22 -4.67 -11.11
CA ARG A 257 -2.32 -3.54 -11.32
C ARG A 257 -2.96 -2.53 -12.27
N ARG A 258 -2.98 -1.27 -11.88
CA ARG A 258 -3.54 -0.16 -12.66
C ARG A 258 -2.48 0.88 -12.94
N GLU A 259 -2.45 1.38 -14.18
CA GLU A 259 -1.66 2.57 -14.52
C GLU A 259 -2.22 3.80 -13.80
N LEU A 260 -1.34 4.55 -13.14
CA LEU A 260 -1.67 5.83 -12.55
C LEU A 260 -1.85 6.87 -13.66
N VAL A 261 -2.96 7.61 -13.58
CA VAL A 261 -3.32 8.67 -14.52
C VAL A 261 -3.46 10.00 -13.81
#